data_AF-A0A7V3NDJ4-F1
#
_entry.id   AF-A0A7V3NDJ4-F1
#
_cell.length_a   1.000
_cell.length_b   1.000
_cell.length_c   1.000
_cell.angle_alpha   90.00
_cell.angle_beta   90.00
_cell.angle_gamma   90.00
#
_symmetry.space_group_name_H-M   'P 1'
#
loop_
_entity.id
_entity.type
_entity.pdbx_description
1 polymer ?
#
loop_
_entity_poly.entity_id
_entity_poly.type
_entity_poly.pdbx_seq_one_letter_code
_entity_poly.pdbx_strand_id
1 'polypeptide(L)'
;MKARTRSQMHKVARKAKRASIENLGHAGGAIRLAAVRSVRKRKGPSPAGQPPHTHTRRLPRAIKYAVEKSRQAVVIGPDVESFGMAGKAHEHGGRYRRERYPKRPFMGPALEKTKDRLPKLWAGSVR
;
A
#
# COMPACT_ATOMS: atom_id res chain seq x y z
N MET A 1 26.24 40.90 -22.61
CA MET A 1 26.98 39.78 -21.97
C MET A 1 26.16 38.50 -22.17
N LYS A 2 26.63 37.49 -22.93
CA LYS A 2 25.89 36.23 -23.14
C LYS A 2 26.37 35.17 -22.13
N ALA A 3 25.50 34.78 -21.20
CA ALA A 3 25.80 33.67 -20.29
C ALA A 3 25.68 32.32 -21.03
N ARG A 4 26.72 31.48 -20.93
CA ARG A 4 26.67 30.08 -21.41
C ARG A 4 26.29 29.17 -20.24
N THR A 5 25.04 28.71 -20.19
CA THR A 5 24.58 27.80 -19.12
C THR A 5 24.61 26.36 -19.62
N ARG A 6 25.29 25.45 -18.89
CA ARG A 6 25.21 24.00 -19.14
C ARG A 6 24.08 23.39 -18.30
N SER A 7 23.10 22.77 -18.95
CA SER A 7 21.98 22.12 -18.27
C SER A 7 22.44 20.98 -17.35
N GLN A 8 22.05 21.03 -16.07
CA GLN A 8 22.24 19.96 -15.09
C GLN A 8 20.97 19.09 -14.91
N MET A 9 19.99 19.21 -15.80
CA MET A 9 18.67 18.57 -15.65
C MET A 9 18.76 17.04 -15.50
N HIS A 10 19.71 16.39 -16.16
CA HIS A 10 19.92 14.95 -16.03
C HIS A 10 20.27 14.52 -14.58
N LYS A 11 21.04 15.33 -13.85
CA LYS A 11 21.37 15.07 -12.44
C LYS A 11 20.14 15.23 -11.56
N VAL A 12 19.33 16.26 -11.83
CA VAL A 12 18.08 16.53 -11.11
C VAL A 12 17.09 15.38 -11.33
N ALA A 13 16.88 14.97 -12.59
CA ALA A 13 16.00 13.85 -12.93
C ALA A 13 16.42 12.54 -12.24
N ARG A 14 17.73 12.25 -12.21
CA ARG A 14 18.28 11.08 -11.52
C ARG A 14 18.05 11.15 -10.00
N LYS A 15 18.29 12.30 -9.38
CA LYS A 15 18.04 12.53 -7.94
C LYS A 15 16.55 12.40 -7.61
N ALA A 16 15.67 13.00 -8.43
CA ALA A 16 14.23 12.89 -8.30
C ALA A 16 13.74 11.43 -8.39
N LYS A 17 14.24 10.65 -9.36
CA LYS A 17 13.91 9.22 -9.49
C LYS A 17 14.34 8.42 -8.26
N ARG A 18 15.55 8.66 -7.74
CA ARG A 18 16.04 7.99 -6.53
C ARG A 18 15.16 8.32 -5.32
N ALA A 19 14.89 9.61 -5.09
CA ALA A 19 14.04 10.08 -4.01
C ALA A 19 12.62 9.49 -4.10
N SER A 20 12.05 9.45 -5.31
CA SER A 20 10.74 8.85 -5.55
C SER A 20 10.70 7.37 -5.15
N ILE A 21 11.68 6.55 -5.54
CA ILE A 21 11.77 5.13 -5.17
C ILE A 21 11.85 4.92 -3.66
N GLU A 22 12.65 5.73 -2.96
CA GLU A 22 12.77 5.67 -1.50
C GLU A 22 11.45 6.01 -0.81
N ASN A 23 10.81 7.10 -1.24
CA ASN A 23 9.54 7.56 -0.67
C ASN A 23 8.37 6.62 -0.98
N LEU A 24 8.38 5.94 -2.13
CA LEU A 24 7.43 4.86 -2.44
C LEU A 24 7.58 3.69 -1.45
N GLY A 25 8.81 3.39 -1.02
CA GLY A 25 9.07 2.39 0.02
C GLY A 25 8.45 2.80 1.36
N HIS A 26 8.63 4.06 1.77
CA HIS A 26 8.02 4.61 2.98
C HIS A 26 6.49 4.64 2.88
N ALA A 27 5.94 5.07 1.75
CA ALA A 27 4.50 5.08 1.50
C ALA A 27 3.90 3.67 1.58
N GLY A 28 4.51 2.70 0.91
CA GLY A 28 4.10 1.30 0.97
C GLY A 28 4.12 0.74 2.39
N GLY A 29 5.18 1.03 3.15
CA GLY A 29 5.28 0.65 4.56
C GLY A 29 4.18 1.27 5.42
N ALA A 30 3.88 2.55 5.23
CA ALA A 30 2.84 3.27 5.97
C ALA A 30 1.44 2.72 5.70
N ILE A 31 1.10 2.52 4.42
CA ILE A 31 -0.20 1.95 4.00
C ILE A 31 -0.33 0.52 4.52
N ARG A 32 0.70 -0.32 4.36
CA ARG A 32 0.74 -1.68 4.91
C ARG A 32 0.48 -1.67 6.42
N LEU A 33 1.15 -0.80 7.16
CA LEU A 33 0.99 -0.73 8.60
C LEU A 33 -0.43 -0.33 9.00
N ALA A 34 -1.04 0.62 8.29
CA ALA A 34 -2.44 1.00 8.50
C ALA A 34 -3.39 -0.19 8.25
N ALA A 35 -3.20 -0.94 7.17
CA ALA A 35 -3.98 -2.13 6.84
C ALA A 35 -3.82 -3.22 7.91
N VAL A 36 -2.58 -3.53 8.32
CA VAL A 36 -2.27 -4.51 9.37
C VAL A 36 -2.92 -4.15 10.71
N ARG A 37 -2.92 -2.87 11.08
CA ARG A 37 -3.54 -2.38 12.32
C ARG A 37 -5.07 -2.41 12.29
N SER A 38 -5.67 -2.40 11.10
CA SER A 38 -7.11 -2.48 10.91
C SER A 38 -7.66 -3.89 11.16
N VAL A 39 -6.86 -4.93 10.87
CA VAL A 39 -7.24 -6.35 11.02
C VAL A 39 -6.87 -6.86 12.43
N ARG A 40 -7.86 -6.87 13.33
CA ARG A 40 -7.67 -7.20 14.75
C ARG A 40 -8.03 -8.65 15.09
N LYS A 41 -7.35 -9.19 16.10
CA LYS A 41 -7.67 -10.53 16.62
C LYS A 41 -8.95 -10.47 17.46
N ARG A 42 -10.03 -11.11 17.00
CA ARG A 42 -11.35 -11.13 17.66
C ARG A 42 -12.10 -12.42 17.30
N LYS A 43 -13.09 -12.79 18.12
CA LYS A 43 -14.01 -13.89 17.81
C LYS A 43 -15.10 -13.40 16.84
N GLY A 44 -15.67 -14.33 16.06
CA GLY A 44 -16.74 -14.06 15.11
C GLY A 44 -16.35 -13.20 13.89
N PRO A 45 -17.24 -13.13 12.89
CA PRO A 45 -17.05 -12.26 11.74
C PRO A 45 -17.15 -10.78 12.14
N SER A 46 -16.41 -9.90 11.46
CA SER A 46 -16.68 -8.44 11.55
C SER A 46 -18.03 -8.06 10.90
N PRO A 47 -18.51 -6.83 11.04
CA PRO A 47 -19.60 -6.33 10.20
C PRO A 47 -19.18 -6.14 8.74
N ALA A 48 -20.15 -6.11 7.82
CA ALA A 48 -19.87 -5.70 6.43
C ALA A 48 -19.36 -4.24 6.40
N GLY A 49 -18.47 -3.94 5.46
CA GLY A 49 -17.80 -2.63 5.34
C GLY A 49 -16.66 -2.40 6.33
N GLN A 50 -16.53 -3.22 7.38
CA GLN A 50 -15.42 -3.14 8.32
C GLN A 50 -14.31 -4.15 7.98
N PRO A 51 -13.04 -3.85 8.31
CA PRO A 51 -11.94 -4.78 8.14
C PRO A 51 -12.24 -6.16 8.77
N PRO A 52 -11.75 -7.26 8.17
CA PRO A 52 -11.99 -8.60 8.71
C PRO A 52 -11.34 -8.74 10.11
N HIS A 53 -11.99 -9.52 10.97
CA HIS A 53 -11.32 -10.07 12.14
C HIS A 53 -10.35 -11.17 11.72
N THR A 54 -9.31 -11.40 12.53
CA THR A 54 -8.41 -12.53 12.34
C THR A 54 -8.40 -13.44 13.56
N HIS A 55 -8.39 -14.76 13.37
CA HIS A 55 -8.23 -15.70 14.49
C HIS A 55 -6.75 -16.05 14.70
N THR A 56 -5.96 -16.10 13.62
CA THR A 56 -4.59 -16.65 13.60
C THR A 56 -3.51 -15.65 13.19
N ARG A 57 -3.86 -14.38 12.92
CA ARG A 57 -2.96 -13.36 12.36
C ARG A 57 -2.40 -13.69 10.97
N ARG A 58 -2.95 -14.68 10.26
CA ARG A 58 -2.54 -15.04 8.88
C ARG A 58 -2.68 -13.87 7.91
N LEU A 59 -3.86 -13.26 7.82
CA LEU A 59 -4.09 -12.11 6.94
C LEU A 59 -3.15 -10.92 7.23
N PRO A 60 -3.01 -10.40 8.47
CA PRO A 60 -2.06 -9.32 8.75
C PRO A 60 -0.61 -9.65 8.39
N ARG A 61 -0.17 -10.89 8.61
CA ARG A 61 1.18 -11.34 8.24
C ARG A 61 1.37 -11.45 6.73
N ALA A 62 0.29 -11.72 6.02
CA ALA A 62 0.25 -11.84 4.57
C ALA A 62 0.31 -10.50 3.83
N ILE A 63 -0.08 -9.39 4.46
CA ILE A 63 0.00 -8.07 3.79
C ILE A 63 1.48 -7.71 3.60
N LYS A 64 1.92 -7.59 2.35
CA LYS A 64 3.26 -7.18 1.92
C LYS A 64 3.19 -5.91 1.07
N TYR A 65 4.36 -5.35 0.76
CA TYR A 65 4.51 -4.32 -0.26
C TYR A 65 5.82 -4.49 -1.03
N ALA A 66 5.84 -4.02 -2.27
CA ALA A 66 7.03 -4.00 -3.12
C ALA A 66 7.03 -2.74 -3.98
N VAL A 67 8.20 -2.12 -4.14
CA VAL A 67 8.39 -0.96 -5.02
C VAL A 67 8.82 -1.44 -6.40
N GLU A 68 8.04 -1.12 -7.40
CA GLU A 68 8.34 -1.37 -8.81
C GLU A 68 9.13 -0.18 -9.38
N LYS A 69 10.47 -0.29 -9.32
CA LYS A 69 11.40 0.80 -9.65
C LYS A 69 11.29 1.32 -11.08
N SER A 70 10.92 0.46 -12.02
CA SER A 70 10.72 0.81 -13.45
C SER A 70 9.54 1.74 -13.61
N ARG A 71 8.40 1.41 -12.99
CA ARG A 71 7.15 2.17 -13.07
C ARG A 71 7.03 3.29 -12.04
N GLN A 72 7.97 3.39 -11.11
CA GLN A 72 7.87 4.28 -9.94
C GLN A 72 6.52 4.12 -9.24
N ALA A 73 6.14 2.86 -9.00
CA ALA A 73 4.90 2.50 -8.33
C ALA A 73 5.20 1.63 -7.11
N VAL A 74 4.25 1.55 -6.18
CA VAL A 74 4.30 0.62 -5.06
C VAL A 74 3.05 -0.24 -5.09
N VAL A 75 3.23 -1.56 -5.03
CA VAL A 75 2.16 -2.55 -4.97
C VAL A 75 2.07 -3.04 -3.53
N ILE A 76 0.86 -3.03 -2.95
CA ILE A 76 0.63 -3.41 -1.56
C ILE A 76 -0.61 -4.30 -1.50
N GLY A 77 -0.55 -5.39 -0.75
CA GLY A 77 -1.68 -6.30 -0.61
C GLY A 77 -1.29 -7.62 0.07
N PRO A 78 -2.28 -8.51 0.32
CA PRO A 78 -2.01 -9.86 0.80
C PRO A 78 -1.18 -10.65 -0.22
N ASP A 79 -0.21 -11.42 0.25
CA ASP A 79 0.56 -12.34 -0.59
C ASP A 79 -0.36 -13.43 -1.17
N VAL A 80 -0.08 -13.78 -2.43
CA VAL A 80 -0.95 -14.67 -3.22
C VAL A 80 -1.02 -16.07 -2.61
N GLU A 81 0.12 -16.58 -2.15
CA GLU A 81 0.30 -17.96 -1.66
C GLU A 81 -0.44 -18.21 -0.33
N SER A 82 -0.33 -17.28 0.62
CA SER A 82 -0.83 -17.48 1.99
C SER A 82 -2.27 -17.05 2.15
N PHE A 83 -2.70 -15.98 1.46
CA PHE A 83 -4.00 -15.35 1.68
C PHE A 83 -4.57 -14.56 0.49
N GLY A 84 -4.07 -14.74 -0.73
CA GLY A 84 -4.46 -13.91 -1.89
C GLY A 84 -5.95 -13.97 -2.23
N MET A 85 -6.48 -15.19 -2.44
CA MET A 85 -7.89 -15.38 -2.83
C MET A 85 -8.87 -14.95 -1.74
N ALA A 86 -8.60 -15.32 -0.49
CA ALA A 86 -9.42 -14.92 0.65
C ALA A 86 -9.32 -13.40 0.93
N GLY A 87 -8.12 -12.82 0.77
CA GLY A 87 -7.89 -11.39 0.89
C GLY A 87 -8.64 -10.59 -0.17
N LYS A 88 -8.63 -11.05 -1.44
CA LYS A 88 -9.42 -10.46 -2.53
C LYS A 88 -10.92 -10.52 -2.24
N ALA A 89 -11.41 -11.66 -1.75
CA ALA A 89 -12.81 -11.83 -1.38
C ALA A 89 -13.22 -10.90 -0.23
N HIS A 90 -12.35 -10.64 0.75
CA HIS A 90 -12.61 -9.63 1.77
C HIS A 90 -12.56 -8.21 1.21
N GLU A 91 -11.54 -7.86 0.43
CA GLU A 91 -11.35 -6.49 -0.06
C GLU A 91 -12.49 -6.03 -0.98
N HIS A 92 -12.93 -6.91 -1.88
CA HIS A 92 -13.90 -6.56 -2.93
C HIS A 92 -15.28 -7.21 -2.74
N GLY A 93 -15.41 -8.19 -1.84
CA GLY A 93 -16.59 -9.05 -1.80
C GLY A 93 -16.62 -10.03 -2.97
N GLY A 94 -17.78 -10.65 -3.19
CA GLY A 94 -18.04 -11.52 -4.35
C GLY A 94 -18.25 -12.98 -3.96
N ARG A 95 -18.11 -13.88 -4.94
CA ARG A 95 -18.32 -15.32 -4.72
C ARG A 95 -16.98 -15.98 -4.40
N TYR A 96 -16.87 -16.64 -3.24
CA TYR A 96 -15.70 -17.38 -2.82
C TYR A 96 -16.14 -18.65 -2.10
N ARG A 97 -15.52 -19.80 -2.41
CA ARG A 97 -15.91 -21.12 -1.86
C ARG A 97 -17.41 -21.40 -1.89
N ARG A 98 -18.06 -21.08 -3.02
CA ARG A 98 -19.52 -21.22 -3.26
C ARG A 98 -20.43 -20.30 -2.41
N GLU A 99 -19.86 -19.48 -1.52
CA GLU A 99 -20.60 -18.50 -0.71
C GLU A 99 -20.45 -17.07 -1.25
N ARG A 100 -21.40 -16.20 -0.91
CA ARG A 100 -21.34 -14.76 -1.21
C ARG A 100 -20.71 -14.02 -0.02
N TYR A 101 -19.51 -13.52 -0.21
CA TYR A 101 -18.79 -12.77 0.81
C TYR A 101 -19.17 -11.28 0.76
N PRO A 102 -19.60 -10.69 1.88
CA PRO A 102 -19.78 -9.24 1.96
C PRO A 102 -18.41 -8.55 1.97
N LYS A 103 -18.35 -7.36 1.35
CA LYS A 103 -17.14 -6.55 1.29
C LYS A 103 -16.70 -6.14 2.71
N ARG A 104 -15.44 -6.38 3.03
CA ARG A 104 -14.76 -6.09 4.30
C ARG A 104 -13.41 -5.48 3.97
N PRO A 105 -13.40 -4.26 3.41
CA PRO A 105 -12.19 -3.67 2.86
C PRO A 105 -11.22 -3.30 3.98
N PHE A 106 -9.93 -3.51 3.71
CA PHE A 106 -8.83 -3.23 4.64
C PHE A 106 -7.65 -2.55 3.94
N MET A 107 -7.52 -2.69 2.61
CA MET A 107 -6.49 -2.01 1.82
C MET A 107 -6.93 -0.62 1.40
N GLY A 108 -8.11 -0.47 0.77
CA GLY A 108 -8.64 0.83 0.36
C GLY A 108 -8.74 1.82 1.53
N PRO A 109 -9.40 1.46 2.65
CA PRO A 109 -9.46 2.31 3.84
C PRO A 109 -8.08 2.65 4.43
N ALA A 110 -7.08 1.77 4.28
CA ALA A 110 -5.72 2.04 4.73
C ALA A 110 -5.04 3.12 3.87
N LEU A 111 -5.26 3.11 2.56
CA LEU A 111 -4.83 4.21 1.68
C LEU A 111 -5.53 5.51 2.07
N GLU A 112 -6.85 5.50 2.21
CA GLU A 112 -7.62 6.70 2.58
C GLU A 112 -7.15 7.32 3.90
N LYS A 113 -6.82 6.49 4.89
CA LYS A 113 -6.30 6.95 6.18
C LYS A 113 -4.89 7.56 6.10
N THR A 114 -4.10 7.17 5.11
CA THR A 114 -2.68 7.56 5.01
C THR A 114 -2.42 8.63 3.96
N LYS A 115 -3.34 8.83 3.01
CA LYS A 115 -3.16 9.68 1.82
C LYS A 115 -2.65 11.08 2.14
N ASP A 116 -3.18 11.75 3.17
CA ASP A 116 -2.82 13.14 3.50
C ASP A 116 -1.39 13.29 4.03
N ARG A 117 -0.79 12.19 4.51
CA ARG A 117 0.59 12.16 5.00
C ARG A 117 1.58 11.84 3.89
N LEU A 118 1.13 11.26 2.77
CA LEU A 118 2.02 10.82 1.70
C LEU A 118 2.80 11.98 1.08
N PRO A 119 2.20 13.14 0.71
CA PRO A 119 2.95 14.23 0.07
C PRO A 119 4.15 14.72 0.89
N LYS A 120 4.05 14.65 2.23
CA LYS A 120 5.13 15.05 3.15
C LYS A 120 6.41 14.21 2.97
N LEU A 121 6.29 12.98 2.47
CA LEU A 121 7.44 12.13 2.18
C LEU A 121 8.25 12.67 0.98
N TRP A 122 7.57 13.24 -0.02
CA TRP A 122 8.23 13.79 -1.22
C TRP A 122 8.69 15.24 -1.07
N ALA A 123 8.11 15.99 -0.13
CA ALA A 123 8.48 17.37 0.15
C ALA A 123 9.98 17.49 0.49
N GLY A 124 10.72 18.28 -0.29
CA GLY A 124 12.17 18.50 -0.08
C GLY A 124 13.06 17.26 -0.26
N SER A 125 12.55 16.21 -0.92
CA SER A 125 13.27 14.93 -1.07
C SER A 125 14.38 14.96 -2.14
N VAL A 126 14.36 15.95 -3.04
CA VAL A 126 15.42 16.17 -4.04
C VAL A 126 16.47 17.09 -3.44
N ARG A 127 17.64 16.54 -3.10
CA ARG A 127 18.82 17.25 -2.58
C ARG A 127 19.98 17.11 -3.54
#